data_AF-A0A1W5ZYM0-F1
#
_entry.id   AF-A0A1W5ZYM0-F1
#
_cell.length_a   1.000
_cell.length_b   1.000
_cell.length_c   1.000
_cell.angle_alpha   90.00
_cell.angle_beta   90.00
_cell.angle_gamma   90.00
#
_symmetry.space_group_name_H-M   'P 1'
#
loop_
_entity.id
_entity.type
_entity.pdbx_description
1 polymer ?
#
loop_
_entity_poly.entity_id
_entity_poly.type
_entity_poly.pdbx_seq_one_letter_code
_entity_poly.pdbx_strand_id
1 'polypeptide(L)'
;MILEVKNYRGELIFDFDHHQLFRKFNGVKDLFPDPFLQVEHQTRHLSRWLGLFGFPEIPISPLIVVASPKTAIETFGKDSFYLIKRIVRPKNLISRVEEMRRNFTEVVLDEEEVTACVPLQNGAYTL
;
A
#
# COMPACT_ATOMS: atom_id res chain seq x y z
N MET A 1 -4.29 -1.03 7.01
CA MET A 1 -3.51 -0.28 5.99
C MET A 1 -2.27 -1.10 5.61
N ILE A 2 -1.84 -1.04 4.36
CA ILE A 2 -0.57 -1.63 3.87
C ILE A 2 0.17 -0.62 2.99
N LEU A 3 1.51 -0.66 2.98
CA LEU A 3 2.37 0.33 2.32
C LEU A 3 3.34 -0.34 1.35
N GLU A 4 3.31 0.06 0.08
CA GLU A 4 4.34 -0.26 -0.91
C GLU A 4 5.35 0.89 -0.99
N VAL A 5 6.59 0.66 -0.55
CA VAL A 5 7.59 1.72 -0.38
C VAL A 5 8.59 1.73 -1.53
N LYS A 6 8.66 2.84 -2.27
CA LYS A 6 9.69 3.10 -3.29
C LYS A 6 10.72 4.09 -2.77
N ASN A 7 11.96 3.63 -2.60
CA ASN A 7 13.10 4.46 -2.20
C ASN A 7 14.10 4.64 -3.35
N TYR A 8 13.65 5.26 -4.44
CA TYR A 8 14.49 5.57 -5.59
C TYR A 8 15.00 7.02 -5.55
N ARG A 9 15.98 7.36 -6.38
CA ARG A 9 16.41 8.75 -6.65
C ARG A 9 16.03 9.13 -8.08
N GLY A 10 16.02 10.43 -8.36
CA GLY A 10 15.70 10.94 -9.70
C GLY A 10 14.22 11.25 -9.86
N GLU A 11 13.69 11.01 -11.05
CA GLU A 11 12.30 11.27 -11.40
C GLU A 11 11.57 9.94 -11.55
N LEU A 12 10.47 9.76 -10.82
CA LEU A 12 9.58 8.61 -10.94
C LEU A 12 8.33 9.02 -11.73
N ILE A 13 8.05 8.28 -12.80
CA ILE A 13 6.92 8.54 -13.68
C ILE A 13 5.99 7.34 -13.58
N PHE A 14 4.83 7.56 -12.98
CA PHE A 14 3.77 6.56 -12.87
C PHE A 14 2.93 6.61 -14.14
N ASP A 15 3.02 5.55 -14.95
CA ASP A 15 2.25 5.38 -16.18
C ASP A 15 1.03 4.52 -15.88
N PHE A 16 -0.11 5.18 -15.65
CA PHE A 16 -1.35 4.51 -15.28
C PHE A 16 -2.02 3.80 -16.45
N ASP A 17 -1.81 4.28 -17.67
CA ASP A 17 -2.42 3.69 -18.87
C ASP A 17 -1.75 2.34 -19.22
N HIS A 18 -0.46 2.21 -18.92
CA HIS A 18 0.32 1.00 -19.24
C HIS A 18 0.68 0.15 -18.01
N HIS A 19 0.26 0.54 -16.80
CA HIS A 19 0.60 -0.14 -15.55
C HIS A 19 2.11 -0.34 -15.37
N GLN A 20 2.85 0.77 -15.40
CA GLN A 20 4.32 0.76 -15.32
C GLN A 20 4.85 1.94 -14.50
N LEU A 21 6.06 1.76 -13.98
CA LEU A 21 6.80 2.81 -13.29
C LEU A 21 8.14 3.03 -13.99
N PHE A 22 8.37 4.22 -14.52
CA PHE A 22 9.69 4.59 -15.03
C PHE A 22 10.48 5.36 -13.99
N ARG A 23 11.81 5.20 -14.03
CA ARG A 23 12.75 6.08 -13.33
C ARG A 23 13.69 6.72 -14.32
N LYS A 24 13.80 8.05 -14.32
CA LYS A 24 14.89 8.77 -14.98
C LYS A 24 15.92 9.19 -13.93
N PHE A 25 17.15 8.74 -14.06
CA PHE A 25 18.25 9.13 -13.17
C PHE A 25 19.59 9.05 -13.89
N ASN A 26 20.40 10.11 -13.82
CA ASN A 26 21.72 10.19 -14.47
C ASN A 26 21.73 9.80 -15.96
N GLY A 27 20.71 10.24 -16.72
CA GLY A 27 20.60 9.93 -18.15
C GLY A 27 20.11 8.51 -18.46
N VAL A 28 19.88 7.67 -17.46
CA VAL A 28 19.33 6.32 -17.62
C VAL A 28 17.82 6.33 -17.36
N LYS A 29 17.07 5.63 -18.21
CA LYS A 29 15.64 5.37 -18.04
C LYS A 29 15.44 3.89 -17.70
N ASP A 30 15.08 3.62 -16.44
CA ASP A 30 14.74 2.28 -15.97
C ASP A 30 13.23 2.06 -16.04
N LEU A 31 12.82 0.81 -16.26
CA LEU A 31 11.42 0.37 -16.20
C LEU A 31 11.24 -0.60 -15.03
N PHE A 32 10.19 -0.36 -14.24
CA PHE A 32 9.78 -1.19 -13.11
C PHE A 32 8.31 -1.60 -13.25
N PRO A 33 7.90 -2.71 -12.61
CA PRO A 33 6.49 -3.09 -12.58
C PRO A 33 5.66 -2.10 -11.75
N ASP A 34 4.36 -2.05 -12.03
CA ASP A 34 3.42 -1.12 -11.39
C ASP A 34 3.38 -1.27 -9.85
N PRO A 35 3.73 -0.23 -9.08
CA PRO A 35 3.55 -0.25 -7.63
C PRO A 35 2.08 -0.37 -7.18
N PHE A 36 1.12 0.06 -8.01
CA PHE A 36 -0.31 -0.12 -7.70
C PHE A 36 -0.69 -1.58 -7.76
N LEU A 37 -0.39 -2.27 -8.86
CA LEU A 37 -0.66 -3.70 -8.95
C LEU A 37 0.07 -4.48 -7.85
N GLN A 38 1.33 -4.13 -7.54
CA GLN A 38 2.09 -4.74 -6.45
C GLN A 38 1.36 -4.64 -5.12
N VAL A 39 0.92 -3.44 -4.72
CA VAL A 39 0.22 -3.25 -3.45
C VAL A 39 -1.16 -3.91 -3.45
N GLU A 40 -1.88 -3.93 -4.59
CA GLU A 40 -3.16 -4.65 -4.70
C GLU A 40 -3.00 -6.17 -4.52
N HIS A 41 -1.90 -6.74 -5.03
CA HIS A 41 -1.59 -8.15 -4.82
C HIS A 41 -1.26 -8.43 -3.34
N GLN A 42 -0.49 -7.57 -2.69
CA GLN A 42 -0.19 -7.69 -1.26
C GLN A 42 -1.47 -7.60 -0.42
N THR A 43 -2.37 -6.66 -0.74
CA THR A 43 -3.67 -6.53 -0.07
C THR A 43 -4.50 -7.79 -0.18
N ARG A 44 -4.61 -8.36 -1.39
CA ARG A 44 -5.36 -9.62 -1.61
C ARG A 44 -4.75 -10.80 -0.85
N HIS A 45 -3.42 -10.92 -0.84
CA HIS A 45 -2.74 -11.97 -0.10
C HIS A 45 -2.94 -11.84 1.41
N LEU A 46 -2.83 -10.62 1.95
CA LEU A 46 -3.05 -10.36 3.36
C LEU A 46 -4.50 -10.62 3.78
N SER A 47 -5.47 -10.14 2.99
CA SER A 47 -6.89 -10.39 3.24
C SER A 47 -7.21 -11.90 3.25
N ARG A 48 -6.71 -12.65 2.26
CA ARG A 48 -6.87 -14.11 2.23
C ARG A 48 -6.22 -14.78 3.44
N TRP A 49 -5.00 -14.37 3.80
CA TRP A 49 -4.30 -14.92 4.95
C TRP A 49 -5.07 -14.67 6.24
N LEU A 50 -5.58 -13.46 6.46
CA LEU A 50 -6.44 -13.13 7.62
C LEU A 50 -7.68 -14.04 7.69
N GLY A 51 -8.38 -14.22 6.57
CA GLY A 51 -9.56 -15.10 6.51
C GLY A 51 -9.24 -16.56 6.84
N LEU A 52 -8.06 -17.07 6.48
CA LEU A 52 -7.62 -18.43 6.85
C LEU A 52 -7.45 -18.60 8.37
N PHE A 53 -7.21 -17.51 9.11
CA PHE A 53 -7.04 -17.52 10.56
C PHE A 53 -8.27 -17.01 11.32
N GLY A 54 -9.45 -17.01 10.67
CA GLY A 54 -10.72 -16.69 11.33
C GLY A 54 -10.95 -15.20 11.58
N PHE A 55 -10.10 -14.32 11.06
CA PHE A 55 -10.38 -12.89 11.11
C PHE A 55 -11.56 -12.58 10.17
N PRO A 56 -12.48 -11.67 10.57
CA PRO A 56 -13.49 -11.13 9.67
C PRO A 56 -12.83 -10.35 8.52
N GLU A 57 -13.64 -9.89 7.57
CA GLU A 57 -13.16 -9.04 6.49
C GLU A 57 -12.67 -7.69 7.04
N ILE A 58 -11.36 -7.54 7.19
CA ILE A 58 -10.72 -6.31 7.65
C ILE A 58 -10.44 -5.40 6.43
N PRO A 59 -10.95 -4.16 6.41
CA PRO A 59 -10.60 -3.20 5.36
C PRO A 59 -9.09 -2.87 5.37
N ILE A 60 -8.40 -3.21 4.28
CA ILE A 60 -6.97 -2.91 4.11
C ILE A 60 -6.82 -1.78 3.09
N SER A 61 -6.52 -0.58 3.56
CA SER A 61 -6.23 0.56 2.67
C SER A 61 -4.79 0.50 2.11
N PRO A 62 -4.59 0.37 0.79
CA PRO A 62 -3.27 0.32 0.18
C PRO A 62 -2.74 1.71 -0.19
N LEU A 63 -1.49 2.01 0.17
CA LEU A 63 -0.79 3.24 -0.22
C LEU A 63 0.57 2.94 -0.85
N ILE A 64 1.03 3.87 -1.69
CA ILE A 64 2.36 3.85 -2.26
C ILE A 64 3.15 4.98 -1.64
N VAL A 65 4.30 4.67 -1.04
CA VAL A 65 5.14 5.66 -0.37
C VAL A 65 6.41 5.90 -1.17
N VAL A 66 6.58 7.12 -1.67
CA VAL A 66 7.86 7.55 -2.28
C VAL A 66 8.74 8.13 -1.19
N ALA A 67 9.62 7.28 -0.64
CA ALA A 67 10.37 7.57 0.58
C ALA A 67 11.45 8.65 0.41
N SER A 68 12.07 8.69 -0.76
CA SER A 68 13.15 9.63 -1.05
C SER A 68 12.61 11.05 -1.28
N PRO A 69 12.97 12.04 -0.43
CA PRO A 69 12.44 13.40 -0.54
C PRO A 69 12.96 14.14 -1.77
N LYS A 70 14.09 13.71 -2.34
CA LYS A 70 14.72 14.30 -3.54
C LYS A 70 14.19 13.70 -4.85
N THR A 71 13.17 12.86 -4.79
CA THR A 71 12.58 12.22 -5.97
C THR A 71 11.47 13.08 -6.52
N ALA A 72 11.49 13.44 -7.80
CA ALA A 72 10.33 14.04 -8.47
C ALA A 72 9.27 12.96 -8.76
N ILE A 73 8.00 13.32 -8.69
CA ILE A 73 6.89 12.41 -9.03
C ILE A 73 6.12 13.04 -10.18
N GLU A 74 6.00 12.30 -11.26
CA GLU A 74 5.12 12.60 -12.38
C GLU A 74 4.11 11.47 -12.56
N THR A 75 2.94 11.81 -13.08
CA THR A 75 1.87 10.85 -13.35
C THR A 75 1.35 11.06 -14.76
N PHE A 76 1.14 9.97 -15.49
CA PHE A 76 0.59 9.96 -16.83
C PHE A 76 -0.66 9.06 -16.87
N GLY A 77 -1.65 9.44 -17.67
CA GLY A 77 -2.88 8.67 -17.87
C GLY A 77 -4.15 9.32 -17.34
N LYS A 78 -5.29 8.83 -17.83
CA LYS A 78 -6.62 9.46 -17.63
C LYS A 78 -7.13 9.34 -16.19
N ASP A 79 -6.78 8.27 -15.48
CA ASP A 79 -7.23 7.99 -14.11
C ASP A 79 -6.34 8.61 -13.02
N SER A 80 -5.46 9.54 -13.40
CA SER A 80 -4.47 10.12 -12.49
C SER A 80 -5.07 10.84 -11.28
N PHE A 81 -6.27 11.44 -11.39
CA PHE A 81 -6.86 12.24 -10.33
C PHE A 81 -7.16 11.46 -9.03
N TYR A 82 -7.60 10.20 -9.15
CA TYR A 82 -7.87 9.36 -7.97
C TYR A 82 -6.60 8.64 -7.50
N LEU A 83 -5.83 8.07 -8.43
CA LEU A 83 -4.66 7.27 -8.12
C LEU A 83 -3.55 8.10 -7.46
N ILE A 84 -3.38 9.37 -7.84
CA ILE A 84 -2.35 10.23 -7.25
C ILE A 84 -2.54 10.43 -5.75
N LYS A 85 -3.79 10.38 -5.23
CA LYS A 85 -4.08 10.51 -3.80
C LYS A 85 -3.57 9.31 -2.97
N ARG A 86 -3.26 8.19 -3.63
CA ARG A 86 -2.67 7.00 -3.00
C ARG A 86 -1.14 7.05 -2.98
N ILE A 87 -0.52 7.99 -3.69
CA ILE A 87 0.92 8.23 -3.67
C ILE A 87 1.22 9.24 -2.56
N VAL A 88 2.02 8.84 -1.58
CA VAL A 88 2.23 9.58 -0.34
C VAL A 88 3.73 9.78 -0.10
N ARG A 89 4.09 10.94 0.43
CA ARG A 89 5.43 11.19 0.98
C ARG A 89 5.46 10.81 2.46
N PRO A 90 6.58 10.31 3.01
CA PRO A 90 6.67 9.95 4.43
C PRO A 90 6.17 11.03 5.38
N LYS A 91 6.51 12.30 5.12
CA LYS A 91 6.07 13.45 5.92
C LYS A 91 4.54 13.64 5.99
N ASN A 92 3.80 13.12 5.03
CA ASN A 92 2.33 13.21 4.96
C ASN A 92 1.64 11.93 5.47
N LEU A 93 2.41 10.89 5.84
CA LEU A 93 1.85 9.59 6.20
C LEU A 93 1.00 9.69 7.48
N ILE A 94 1.47 10.42 8.50
CA ILE A 94 0.71 10.64 9.74
C ILE A 94 -0.64 11.29 9.44
N SER A 95 -0.66 12.37 8.66
CA SER A 95 -1.89 13.05 8.27
C SER A 95 -2.85 12.11 7.51
N ARG A 96 -2.31 11.23 6.66
CA ARG A 96 -3.09 10.24 5.91
C ARG A 96 -3.67 9.16 6.83
N VAL A 97 -2.92 8.71 7.83
CA VAL A 97 -3.41 7.76 8.84
C VAL A 97 -4.54 8.38 9.64
N GLU A 98 -4.38 9.62 10.10
CA GLU A 98 -5.42 10.32 10.85
C GLU A 98 -6.68 10.59 10.00
N GLU A 99 -6.52 10.90 8.71
CA GLU A 99 -7.65 10.98 7.77
C GLU A 99 -8.38 9.64 7.64
N MET A 100 -7.65 8.54 7.50
CA MET A 100 -8.24 7.21 7.45
C MET A 100 -8.99 6.89 8.74
N ARG A 101 -8.39 7.14 9.92
CA ARG A 101 -9.02 6.89 11.23
C ARG A 101 -10.36 7.60 11.37
N ARG A 102 -10.47 8.86 10.92
CA ARG A 102 -11.74 9.59 10.94
C ARG A 102 -12.81 8.98 10.04
N ASN A 103 -12.41 8.35 8.94
CA ASN A 103 -13.34 7.73 7.99
C ASN A 103 -13.77 6.31 8.42
N PHE A 104 -13.00 5.66 9.30
CA PHE A 104 -13.38 4.37 9.89
C PHE A 104 -14.14 4.60 11.20
N THR A 105 -15.47 4.65 11.10
CA THR A 105 -16.37 4.88 12.23
C THR A 105 -16.81 3.61 12.94
N GLU A 106 -16.67 2.45 12.29
CA GLU A 106 -17.09 1.16 12.83
C GLU A 106 -15.89 0.36 13.30
N VAL A 107 -15.97 -0.15 14.53
CA VAL A 107 -15.02 -1.11 15.08
C VAL A 107 -15.38 -2.48 14.51
N VAL A 108 -14.52 -3.00 13.65
CA VAL A 108 -14.70 -4.34 13.03
C VAL A 108 -14.26 -5.45 13.99
N LEU A 109 -13.27 -5.16 14.83
CA LEU A 109 -12.72 -6.06 15.84
C LEU A 109 -12.29 -5.24 17.05
N ASP A 110 -12.66 -5.67 18.25
CA ASP A 110 -12.12 -5.14 19.50
C ASP A 110 -10.85 -5.90 19.96
N GLU A 111 -10.23 -5.43 21.05
CA GLU A 111 -8.99 -6.04 21.57
C GLU A 111 -9.14 -7.50 21.99
N GLU A 112 -10.32 -7.89 22.49
CA GLU A 112 -10.61 -9.25 22.94
C GLU A 112 -10.76 -10.19 21.72
N GLU A 113 -11.50 -9.75 20.71
CA GLU A 113 -11.70 -10.47 19.44
C GLU A 113 -10.39 -10.62 18.65
N VAL A 114 -9.53 -9.58 18.64
CA VAL A 114 -8.19 -9.67 18.05
C VAL A 114 -7.38 -10.74 18.76
N THR A 115 -7.38 -10.75 20.10
CA THR A 115 -6.63 -11.72 20.90
C THR A 115 -7.13 -13.14 20.66
N ALA A 116 -8.43 -13.35 20.48
CA ALA A 116 -9.02 -14.66 20.18
C ALA A 116 -8.59 -15.22 18.81
N CYS A 117 -8.25 -14.36 17.85
CA CYS A 117 -7.76 -14.78 16.53
C CYS A 117 -6.26 -15.17 16.53
N VAL A 118 -5.46 -14.72 17.51
CA VAL A 118 -4.01 -15.02 17.61
C VAL A 118 -3.69 -16.49 17.92
N PRO A 119 -4.39 -17.20 18.85
CA PRO A 119 -4.17 -18.62 19.12
C PRO A 119 -4.27 -19.54 17.89
N LEU A 120 -5.11 -19.20 16.91
CA LEU A 120 -5.28 -19.95 15.66
C LEU A 120 -4.01 -19.94 14.78
N GLN A 121 -3.11 -18.98 14.98
CA GLN A 121 -1.83 -18.88 14.26
C GLN A 121 -0.74 -19.80 14.84
N ASN A 122 -0.81 -20.10 16.14
CA ASN A 122 0.21 -20.89 16.83
C ASN A 122 0.06 -22.41 16.64
N GLY A 123 -1.09 -22.88 16.17
CA GLY A 123 -1.32 -24.29 15.80
C GLY A 123 -0.76 -24.70 14.43
N ALA A 124 -0.24 -23.75 13.64
CA ALA A 124 0.26 -24.00 12.28
C ALA A 124 1.77 -24.27 12.19
N TYR A 125 2.49 -24.30 13.32
CA TYR A 125 3.93 -24.60 13.39
C TYR A 125 4.26 -26.07 13.68
N THR A 126 3.32 -26.99 13.46
CA THR A 126 3.59 -28.43 13.52
C THR A 126 3.64 -29.01 12.11
N LEU A 127 4.81 -28.84 11.47
CA LEU A 127 5.27 -29.67 10.34
C LEU A 127 6.65 -30.22 10.69
#